data_AF-A0A661V0D9-F1
#
_entry.id   AF-A0A661V0D9-F1
#
_cell.length_a   1.000
_cell.length_b   1.000
_cell.length_c   1.000
_cell.angle_alpha   90.00
_cell.angle_beta   90.00
_cell.angle_gamma   90.00
#
_symmetry.space_group_name_H-M   'P 1'
#
loop_
_entity.id
_entity.type
_entity.pdbx_description
1 polymer ?
#
loop_
_entity_poly.entity_id
_entity_poly.type
_entity_poly.pdbx_seq_one_letter_code
_entity_poly.pdbx_strand_id
1 'polypeptide(L)'
;MYIRKFSFLVIFLSLCFVLAFDVQATQLVRSELVGCGGAPAYDSGWETLGIRPDPIAVEFTHNLGGDTDDYLVSLECRDDTSLGTYDCTDQGFNVDALWYGLTDTNIAVYVVGGSQPDDVRVRVWRVHTIYLPVVVRNFGTS
;
A
#
# COMPACT_ATOMS: atom_id res chain seq x y z
N MET A 1 -15.51 1.68 -41.78
CA MET A 1 -15.09 1.21 -40.45
C MET A 1 -13.93 2.09 -40.01
N TYR A 2 -14.19 3.11 -39.17
CA TYR A 2 -13.23 4.16 -38.82
C TYR A 2 -12.70 3.89 -37.41
N ILE A 3 -11.45 3.47 -37.28
CA ILE A 3 -10.76 3.38 -35.99
C ILE A 3 -10.31 4.80 -35.65
N ARG A 4 -10.99 5.46 -34.70
CA ARG A 4 -10.55 6.76 -34.18
C ARG A 4 -9.45 6.53 -33.15
N LYS A 5 -8.23 6.96 -33.47
CA LYS A 5 -7.13 7.05 -32.52
C LYS A 5 -7.51 8.04 -31.41
N PHE A 6 -7.64 7.55 -30.18
CA PHE A 6 -7.70 8.41 -28.99
C PHE A 6 -6.27 8.69 -28.56
N SER A 7 -5.82 9.94 -28.71
CA SER A 7 -4.56 10.39 -28.12
C SER A 7 -4.80 10.64 -26.63
N PHE A 8 -4.13 9.85 -25.79
CA PHE A 8 -4.09 10.06 -24.34
C PHE A 8 -3.15 11.22 -24.04
N LEU A 9 -3.69 12.32 -23.51
CA LEU A 9 -2.88 13.40 -22.95
C LEU A 9 -2.56 13.02 -21.50
N VAL A 10 -1.40 12.41 -21.28
CA VAL A 10 -0.84 12.19 -19.94
C VAL A 10 -0.27 13.52 -19.46
N ILE A 11 -0.99 14.21 -18.58
CA ILE A 11 -0.50 15.45 -17.97
C ILE A 11 0.48 15.05 -16.86
N PHE A 12 1.78 15.05 -17.18
CA PHE A 12 2.83 15.00 -16.18
C PHE A 12 3.01 16.38 -15.56
N LEU A 13 2.26 16.66 -14.48
CA LEU A 13 2.67 17.69 -13.53
C LEU A 13 2.91 17.02 -12.17
N SER A 14 4.17 17.07 -11.74
CA SER A 14 4.66 16.66 -10.41
C SER A 14 4.62 15.16 -10.09
N LEU A 15 5.72 14.49 -10.46
CA LEU A 15 6.41 13.29 -9.92
C LEU A 15 5.71 12.14 -9.15
N CYS A 16 4.41 12.08 -8.89
CA CYS A 16 3.80 10.86 -8.34
C CYS A 16 2.31 10.71 -8.66
N PHE A 17 1.93 10.95 -9.91
CA PHE A 17 0.56 10.76 -10.41
C PHE A 17 0.57 9.65 -11.48
N VAL A 18 0.27 8.41 -11.10
CA VAL A 18 -0.08 7.36 -12.05
C VAL A 18 -1.58 7.20 -12.02
N LEU A 19 -2.28 7.73 -13.02
CA LEU A 19 -3.68 7.39 -13.27
C LEU A 19 -3.69 6.09 -14.06
N ALA A 20 -3.97 4.97 -13.40
CA ALA A 20 -4.33 3.74 -14.08
C ALA A 20 -5.80 3.84 -14.52
N PHE A 21 -6.05 3.84 -15.83
CA PHE A 21 -7.39 3.78 -16.39
C PHE A 21 -7.61 2.37 -16.95
N ASP A 22 -8.39 1.54 -16.28
CA ASP A 22 -8.96 0.35 -16.91
C ASP A 22 -10.37 0.70 -17.41
N VAL A 23 -10.61 0.53 -18.70
CA VAL A 23 -11.91 0.80 -19.34
C VAL A 23 -12.55 -0.54 -19.66
N GLN A 24 -13.37 -1.05 -18.74
CA GLN A 24 -14.29 -2.13 -19.07
C GLN A 24 -15.55 -1.59 -19.74
N ALA A 25 -16.11 -2.37 -20.67
CA ALA A 25 -17.09 -1.96 -21.69
C ALA A 25 -18.47 -1.50 -21.15
N THR A 26 -18.64 -1.35 -19.84
CA THR A 26 -19.86 -0.84 -19.21
C THR A 26 -19.51 -0.17 -17.89
N GLN A 27 -19.51 1.17 -17.89
CA GLN A 27 -19.79 2.09 -16.78
C GLN A 27 -18.99 1.97 -15.45
N LEU A 28 -18.52 3.14 -14.99
CA LEU A 28 -17.68 3.43 -13.81
C LEU A 28 -16.17 3.33 -14.09
N VAL A 29 -15.56 4.48 -14.33
CA VAL A 29 -14.10 4.63 -14.21
C VAL A 29 -13.79 4.67 -12.71
N ARG A 30 -13.19 3.60 -12.18
CA ARG A 30 -12.67 3.57 -10.80
C ARG A 30 -11.39 4.39 -10.78
N SER A 31 -11.41 5.60 -10.23
CA SER A 31 -10.19 6.35 -9.91
C SER A 31 -9.80 6.06 -8.48
N GLU A 32 -8.83 5.17 -8.28
CA GLU A 32 -8.20 5.03 -6.97
C GLU A 32 -7.14 6.13 -6.84
N LEU A 33 -7.34 7.05 -5.91
CA LEU A 33 -6.27 7.91 -5.44
C LEU A 33 -5.39 7.06 -4.52
N VAL A 34 -4.53 6.24 -5.12
CA VAL A 34 -3.39 5.66 -4.38
C VAL A 34 -2.38 6.79 -4.23
N GLY A 35 -2.61 7.62 -3.21
CA GLY A 35 -1.80 8.80 -2.95
C GLY A 35 -0.39 8.40 -2.54
N CYS A 36 0.58 8.54 -3.46
CA CYS A 36 2.02 8.59 -3.17
C CYS A 36 2.40 9.89 -2.41
N GLY A 37 1.57 10.38 -1.48
CA GLY A 37 1.79 11.68 -0.83
C GLY A 37 1.03 11.94 0.47
N GLY A 38 0.23 10.98 0.96
CA GLY A 38 -0.32 11.05 2.31
C GLY A 38 0.66 10.44 3.31
N ALA A 39 0.91 11.12 4.43
CA ALA A 39 1.52 10.46 5.58
C ALA A 39 0.63 9.27 6.00
N PRO A 40 1.22 8.16 6.48
CA PRO A 40 0.43 7.07 7.01
C PRO A 40 -0.48 7.57 8.14
N ALA A 41 -1.68 7.02 8.22
CA ALA A 41 -2.58 7.28 9.35
C ALA A 41 -2.01 6.71 10.65
N TYR A 42 -1.22 5.64 10.54
CA TYR A 42 -0.46 5.05 11.63
C TYR A 42 0.91 4.57 11.14
N ASP A 43 1.95 4.88 11.90
CA ASP A 43 3.31 4.38 11.72
C ASP A 43 3.78 3.87 13.08
N SER A 44 4.12 2.57 13.18
CA SER A 44 4.64 2.00 14.42
C SER A 44 6.04 2.53 14.78
N GLY A 45 6.75 3.12 13.81
CA GLY A 45 8.20 3.22 13.88
C GLY A 45 8.86 1.84 13.71
N TRP A 46 10.18 1.80 13.88
CA TRP A 46 10.93 0.54 13.89
C TRP A 46 10.84 -0.09 15.28
N GLU A 47 10.31 -1.30 15.34
CA GLU A 47 10.29 -2.13 16.54
C GLU A 47 11.45 -3.13 16.48
N THR A 48 12.39 -2.99 17.40
CA THR A 48 13.55 -3.86 17.49
C THR A 48 13.20 -5.18 18.15
N LEU A 49 13.40 -6.27 17.41
CA LEU A 49 13.07 -7.62 17.86
C LEU A 49 14.18 -8.26 18.70
N GLY A 50 15.44 -7.85 18.47
CA GLY A 50 16.62 -8.34 19.19
C GLY A 50 16.81 -9.86 19.15
N ILE A 51 17.61 -10.39 20.09
CA ILE A 51 17.80 -11.83 20.27
C ILE A 51 16.55 -12.42 20.93
N ARG A 52 15.89 -13.34 20.23
CA ARG A 52 14.60 -13.90 20.64
C ARG A 52 14.47 -15.38 20.24
N PRO A 53 13.57 -16.13 20.89
CA PRO A 53 13.12 -17.39 20.36
C PRO A 53 12.19 -17.12 19.16
N ASP A 54 12.50 -17.72 18.03
CA ASP A 54 11.60 -17.72 16.88
C ASP A 54 10.72 -18.97 16.84
N PRO A 55 9.49 -18.88 16.30
CA PRO A 55 8.83 -17.66 15.78
C PRO A 55 8.27 -16.77 16.89
N ILE A 56 8.06 -15.49 16.60
CA ILE A 56 7.46 -14.51 17.53
C ILE A 56 6.27 -13.79 16.89
N ALA A 57 5.30 -13.40 17.71
CA ALA A 57 4.24 -12.48 17.33
C ALA A 57 4.40 -11.15 18.07
N VAL A 58 4.32 -10.03 17.34
CA VAL A 58 4.38 -8.67 17.87
C VAL A 58 3.07 -7.97 17.55
N GLU A 59 2.45 -7.39 18.58
CA GLU A 59 1.18 -6.68 18.43
C GLU A 59 1.41 -5.17 18.37
N PHE A 60 0.76 -4.52 17.40
CA PHE A 60 0.76 -3.08 17.20
C PHE A 60 -0.64 -2.54 17.41
N THR A 61 -0.77 -1.55 18.29
CA THR A 61 -2.04 -0.86 18.55
C THR A 61 -2.03 0.49 17.83
N HIS A 62 -2.96 0.69 16.89
CA HIS A 62 -3.08 1.91 16.09
C HIS A 62 -4.33 2.74 16.38
N ASN A 63 -5.38 2.17 16.99
CA ASN A 63 -6.61 2.86 17.42
C ASN A 63 -7.21 3.77 16.33
N LEU A 64 -7.23 3.31 15.07
CA LEU A 64 -7.69 4.15 13.98
C LEU A 64 -9.23 4.20 13.98
N GLY A 65 -9.92 3.08 14.18
CA GLY A 65 -11.38 2.99 14.12
C GLY A 65 -11.92 3.02 12.68
N GLY A 66 -13.18 2.66 12.50
CA GLY A 66 -13.85 2.64 11.18
C GLY A 66 -13.70 1.31 10.46
N ASP A 67 -13.89 1.31 9.15
CA ASP A 67 -13.84 0.09 8.35
C ASP A 67 -12.40 -0.28 7.98
N THR A 68 -12.01 -1.53 8.21
CA THR A 68 -10.71 -2.07 7.85
C THR A 68 -10.55 -2.28 6.35
N ASP A 69 -11.66 -2.38 5.60
CA ASP A 69 -11.62 -2.52 4.12
C ASP A 69 -11.06 -1.25 3.46
N ASP A 70 -11.10 -0.12 4.16
CA ASP A 70 -10.50 1.15 3.73
C ASP A 70 -9.02 1.27 4.17
N TYR A 71 -8.41 0.22 4.72
CA TYR A 71 -7.01 0.27 5.17
C TYR A 71 -6.07 -0.35 4.13
N LEU A 72 -4.97 0.36 3.86
CA LEU A 72 -3.80 -0.18 3.17
C LEU A 72 -2.71 -0.40 4.20
N VAL A 73 -2.22 -1.63 4.32
CA VAL A 73 -1.14 -2.01 5.24
C VAL A 73 0.15 -2.24 4.45
N SER A 74 1.25 -1.65 4.92
CA SER A 74 2.60 -1.99 4.50
C SER A 74 3.36 -2.54 5.70
N LEU A 75 4.02 -3.68 5.50
CA LEU A 75 4.91 -4.30 6.46
C LEU A 75 6.32 -4.24 5.89
N GLU A 76 7.24 -3.66 6.66
CA GLU A 76 8.63 -3.50 6.28
C GLU A 76 9.54 -4.10 7.33
N CYS A 77 10.65 -4.63 6.85
CA CYS A 77 11.68 -5.25 7.63
C CYS A 77 12.97 -4.45 7.49
N ARG A 78 13.78 -4.49 8.53
CA ARG A 78 15.15 -3.99 8.47
C ARG A 78 16.09 -5.00 9.09
N ASP A 79 17.20 -5.21 8.40
CA ASP A 79 18.36 -5.94 8.87
C ASP A 79 19.53 -4.95 8.85
N ASP A 80 20.05 -4.64 10.03
CA ASP A 80 21.12 -3.66 10.20
C ASP A 80 22.50 -4.23 9.81
N THR A 81 22.58 -5.53 9.50
CA THR A 81 23.83 -6.22 9.19
C THR A 81 24.07 -6.43 7.70
N SER A 82 23.04 -6.73 6.89
CA SER A 82 23.27 -7.14 5.51
C SER A 82 22.29 -6.65 4.45
N LEU A 83 20.99 -6.55 4.76
CA LEU A 83 19.96 -6.33 3.74
C LEU A 83 19.37 -4.92 3.75
N GLY A 84 19.60 -4.14 4.81
CA GLY A 84 19.01 -2.81 4.94
C GLY A 84 17.50 -2.89 5.12
N THR A 85 16.74 -1.95 4.52
CA THR A 85 15.27 -1.93 4.58
C THR A 85 14.65 -2.59 3.36
N TYR A 86 13.69 -3.48 3.58
CA TYR A 86 13.06 -4.28 2.53
C TYR A 86 11.61 -4.65 2.88
N ASP A 87 10.84 -5.12 1.89
CA ASP A 87 9.53 -5.72 2.11
C ASP A 87 9.71 -7.12 2.71
N CYS A 88 9.13 -7.36 3.90
CA CYS A 88 9.28 -8.61 4.63
C CYS A 88 8.85 -9.88 3.86
N THR A 89 8.16 -9.73 2.73
CA THR A 89 7.63 -10.82 1.91
C THR A 89 8.36 -11.05 0.59
N ASP A 90 9.30 -10.18 0.19
CA ASP A 90 9.92 -10.18 -1.15
C ASP A 90 11.43 -10.50 -1.15
N GLN A 91 11.93 -11.18 -0.12
CA GLN A 91 13.33 -11.63 -0.03
C GLN A 91 13.59 -12.85 -0.92
N GLY A 92 13.52 -12.67 -2.24
CA GLY A 92 13.72 -13.77 -3.20
C GLY A 92 12.71 -14.90 -3.01
N PHE A 93 11.45 -14.54 -2.73
CA PHE A 93 10.31 -15.42 -2.40
C PHE A 93 10.33 -16.08 -1.01
N ASN A 94 11.24 -15.69 -0.11
CA ASN A 94 11.14 -16.06 1.29
C ASN A 94 10.38 -15.00 2.08
N VAL A 95 9.49 -15.44 2.98
CA VAL A 95 8.73 -14.57 3.87
C VAL A 95 9.40 -14.59 5.24
N ASP A 96 9.97 -13.46 5.65
CA ASP A 96 10.59 -13.32 6.97
C ASP A 96 9.55 -12.95 8.03
N ALA A 97 8.57 -12.12 7.63
CA ALA A 97 7.46 -11.73 8.48
C ALA A 97 6.19 -11.48 7.65
N LEU A 98 5.05 -11.72 8.28
CA LEU A 98 3.72 -11.46 7.73
C LEU A 98 2.86 -10.75 8.76
N TRP A 99 1.96 -9.89 8.33
CA TRP A 99 0.96 -9.29 9.21
C TRP A 99 -0.33 -10.11 9.17
N TYR A 100 -1.07 -10.11 10.28
CA TYR A 100 -2.36 -10.78 10.41
C TYR A 100 -3.22 -10.11 11.48
N GLY A 101 -4.50 -10.49 11.55
CA GLY A 101 -5.40 -10.05 12.61
C GLY A 101 -5.67 -8.53 12.60
N LEU A 102 -5.76 -7.92 11.41
CA LEU A 102 -6.11 -6.52 11.27
C LEU A 102 -7.53 -6.28 11.80
N THR A 103 -7.63 -5.35 12.73
CA THR A 103 -8.89 -4.82 13.28
C THR A 103 -8.87 -3.30 13.15
N ASP A 104 -9.91 -2.63 13.63
CA ASP A 104 -9.97 -1.17 13.62
C ASP A 104 -9.03 -0.54 14.67
N THR A 105 -8.55 -1.31 15.65
CA THR A 105 -7.63 -0.83 16.69
C THR A 105 -6.23 -1.47 16.67
N ASN A 106 -6.10 -2.69 16.18
CA ASN A 106 -4.90 -3.52 16.33
C ASN A 106 -4.52 -4.27 15.05
N ILE A 107 -3.24 -4.57 14.94
CA ILE A 107 -2.66 -5.47 13.94
C ILE A 107 -1.52 -6.26 14.57
N ALA A 108 -1.33 -7.51 14.17
CA ALA A 108 -0.23 -8.35 14.63
C ALA A 108 0.75 -8.65 13.48
N VAL A 109 2.03 -8.80 13.81
CA VAL A 109 3.08 -9.26 12.90
C VAL A 109 3.63 -10.57 13.44
N TYR A 110 3.62 -11.60 12.59
CA TYR A 110 4.23 -12.89 12.86
C TYR A 110 5.56 -12.97 12.13
N VAL A 111 6.64 -13.18 12.88
CA VAL A 111 7.99 -13.30 12.35
C VAL A 111 8.34 -14.79 12.35
N VAL A 112 8.65 -15.30 11.16
CA VAL A 112 8.75 -16.75 10.89
C VAL A 112 10.00 -17.35 11.53
N GLY A 113 11.11 -16.61 11.50
CA GLY A 113 12.33 -16.92 12.23
C GLY A 113 13.60 -16.88 11.39
N GLY A 114 14.74 -16.78 12.06
CA GLY A 114 16.06 -16.62 11.45
C GLY A 114 16.81 -15.41 12.02
N SER A 115 18.01 -15.14 11.50
CA SER A 115 18.76 -13.93 11.86
C SER A 115 18.18 -12.65 11.25
N GLN A 116 17.09 -12.74 10.50
CA GLN A 116 16.38 -11.63 9.88
C GLN A 116 14.86 -11.76 10.13
N PRO A 117 14.14 -10.64 10.33
CA PRO A 117 14.61 -9.26 10.47
C PRO A 117 15.08 -8.92 11.90
N ASP A 118 15.89 -7.87 12.02
CA ASP A 118 16.28 -7.26 13.31
C ASP A 118 15.21 -6.29 13.80
N ASP A 119 14.62 -5.52 12.88
CA ASP A 119 13.50 -4.62 13.15
C ASP A 119 12.34 -4.84 12.18
N VAL A 120 11.13 -4.58 12.68
CA VAL A 120 9.92 -4.55 11.86
C VAL A 120 9.19 -3.22 12.01
N ARG A 121 8.50 -2.81 10.96
CA ARG A 121 7.67 -1.60 10.95
C ARG A 121 6.37 -1.86 10.22
N VAL A 122 5.26 -1.48 10.84
CA VAL A 122 3.93 -1.50 10.25
C VAL A 122 3.49 -0.07 9.98
N ARG A 123 3.01 0.16 8.77
CA ARG A 123 2.40 1.42 8.37
C ARG A 123 1.01 1.17 7.80
N VAL A 124 0.05 1.98 8.22
CA VAL A 124 -1.35 1.87 7.81
C VAL A 124 -1.80 3.20 7.22
N TRP A 125 -2.37 3.17 6.03
CA TRP A 125 -2.99 4.30 5.35
C TRP A 125 -4.49 4.08 5.24
N ARG A 126 -5.26 5.17 5.35
CA ARG A 126 -6.69 5.15 5.01
C ARG A 126 -6.87 5.49 3.54
N VAL A 127 -7.33 4.54 2.76
CA VAL A 127 -7.67 4.72 1.36
C VAL A 127 -9.13 5.12 1.27
N HIS A 128 -9.39 6.31 0.76
CA HIS A 128 -10.75 6.75 0.49
C HIS A 128 -11.02 6.60 -1.00
N THR A 129 -12.07 5.84 -1.35
CA THR A 129 -12.51 5.77 -2.74
C THR A 129 -13.27 7.05 -3.08
N ILE A 130 -12.68 7.87 -3.96
CA ILE A 130 -13.37 9.06 -4.48
C ILE A 130 -14.01 8.71 -5.83
N TYR A 131 -15.33 8.82 -5.91
CA TYR A 131 -16.06 8.77 -7.18
C TYR A 131 -16.05 10.15 -7.85
N LEU A 132 -15.20 10.33 -8.86
CA LEU A 132 -15.18 11.55 -9.66
C LEU A 132 -16.16 11.42 -10.85
N PRO A 133 -17.07 12.37 -11.07
CA PRO A 133 -17.87 12.39 -12.27
C PRO A 133 -16.96 12.68 -13.47
N VAL A 134 -16.88 11.73 -14.41
CA VAL A 134 -16.15 11.92 -15.67
C VAL A 134 -16.92 12.91 -16.54
N VAL A 135 -16.37 14.12 -16.70
CA VAL A 135 -16.90 15.11 -17.66
C VAL A 135 -16.22 14.89 -19.01
N VAL A 136 -16.88 14.17 -19.92
CA VAL A 136 -16.42 14.03 -21.31
C VAL A 136 -16.79 15.29 -22.08
N ARG A 137 -15.80 16.09 -22.50
CA ARG A 137 -16.02 17.20 -23.44
C ARG A 137 -15.84 16.69 -24.87
N ASN A 138 -16.91 16.70 -25.65
CA ASN A 138 -16.84 16.45 -27.09
C ASN A 138 -16.24 17.67 -27.78
N PHE A 139 -14.99 17.58 -28.20
CA PHE A 139 -14.41 18.55 -29.12
C PHE A 139 -14.89 18.20 -30.53
N GLY A 140 -15.93 18.92 -30.98
CA GLY A 140 -16.38 18.85 -32.36
C GLY A 140 -15.26 19.30 -33.30
N THR A 141 -14.99 18.52 -34.34
CA THR A 141 -14.12 18.93 -35.44
C THR A 141 -14.88 19.92 -36.30
N SER A 142 -14.42 21.18 -36.34
CA SER A 142 -14.86 22.22 -37.28
C SER A 142 -14.42 21.93 -38.70
#